data_AF-A0A8J1Z1G3-F1
#
_entry.id   AF-A0A8J1Z1G3-F1
#
_cell.length_a   1.000
_cell.length_b   1.000
_cell.length_c   1.000
_cell.angle_alpha   90.00
_cell.angle_beta   90.00
_cell.angle_gamma   90.00
#
_symmetry.space_group_name_H-M   'P 1'
#
loop_
_entity.id
_entity.type
_entity.pdbx_description
1 polymer ?
#
loop_
_entity_poly.entity_id
_entity_poly.type
_entity_poly.pdbx_seq_one_letter_code
_entity_poly.pdbx_strand_id
1 'polypeptide(L)'
;MFNCRMCTGSLWGEPEKAREEPAKKPLAKNTKIIKRTEAEINADLAKWSDFIHPRAADFFPDRDRVQKVLREILRNVAKGDDPILGSDAKCVIWHGDATKESKNGAEPQAVVRILKPGERLESVTFVNRVLPFIFADDESFEELMQLPKEPFAMCCGNQLCVNMSHISFQKRRSAKAPAAEDAGAGGAKQPE
;
A
#
# COMPACT_ATOMS: atom_id res chain seq x y z
N MET A 1 -15.20 -14.54 -59.04
CA MET A 1 -13.90 -15.16 -59.38
C MET A 1 -13.31 -15.77 -58.12
N PHE A 2 -12.62 -16.88 -58.32
CA PHE A 2 -12.27 -17.96 -57.40
C PHE A 2 -11.39 -17.61 -56.19
N ASN A 3 -11.83 -18.12 -55.03
CA ASN A 3 -11.19 -19.12 -54.16
C ASN A 3 -9.77 -18.94 -53.56
N CYS A 4 -9.71 -19.34 -52.29
CA CYS A 4 -8.59 -19.46 -51.36
C CYS A 4 -7.44 -20.37 -51.85
N ARG A 5 -6.18 -20.07 -51.47
CA ARG A 5 -5.15 -21.11 -51.22
C ARG A 5 -3.91 -20.62 -50.46
N MET A 6 -3.61 -21.38 -49.39
CA MET A 6 -2.31 -21.67 -48.75
C MET A 6 -1.82 -20.84 -47.57
N CYS A 7 -1.98 -21.46 -46.39
CA CYS A 7 -0.98 -21.51 -45.34
C CYS A 7 0.39 -21.96 -45.90
N THR A 8 1.44 -21.19 -45.60
CA THR A 8 2.82 -21.66 -45.35
C THR A 8 3.30 -20.78 -44.20
N GLY A 9 3.38 -21.29 -42.97
CA GLY A 9 4.54 -22.02 -42.47
C GLY A 9 5.39 -21.08 -41.61
N SER A 10 5.17 -21.09 -40.29
CA SER A 10 6.04 -20.40 -39.32
C SER A 10 7.46 -20.94 -39.40
N LEU A 11 8.47 -20.08 -39.44
CA LEU A 11 9.86 -20.50 -39.22
C LEU A 11 10.72 -19.28 -38.78
N TRP A 12 10.93 -19.15 -37.46
CA TRP A 12 11.98 -18.35 -36.77
C TRP A 12 11.93 -16.81 -37.01
N GLY A 13 11.75 -15.93 -36.01
CA GLY A 13 12.34 -15.93 -34.68
C GLY A 13 13.36 -14.79 -34.60
N GLU A 14 12.90 -13.53 -34.57
CA GLU A 14 13.73 -12.38 -34.16
C GLU A 14 13.32 -11.98 -32.73
N PRO A 15 14.24 -12.04 -31.75
CA PRO A 15 13.90 -11.75 -30.36
C PRO A 15 13.73 -10.24 -30.16
N GLU A 16 12.50 -9.82 -29.86
CA GLU A 16 12.24 -8.55 -29.21
C GLU A 16 13.11 -8.46 -27.95
N LYS A 17 13.85 -7.36 -27.82
CA LYS A 17 14.64 -7.03 -26.63
C LYS A 17 13.73 -7.12 -25.40
N ALA A 18 13.90 -8.19 -24.64
CA ALA A 18 13.34 -8.33 -23.31
C ALA A 18 13.75 -7.11 -22.49
N ARG A 19 12.79 -6.22 -22.24
CA ARG A 19 12.92 -5.17 -21.25
C ARG A 19 12.95 -5.89 -19.92
N GLU A 20 14.15 -6.04 -19.35
CA GLU A 20 14.36 -6.70 -18.08
C GLU A 20 13.44 -6.08 -17.01
N GLU A 21 12.52 -6.88 -16.49
CA GLU A 21 11.82 -6.54 -15.25
C GLU A 21 12.88 -6.37 -14.15
N PRO A 22 12.87 -5.26 -13.38
CA PRO A 22 13.83 -5.12 -12.30
C PRO A 22 13.63 -6.27 -11.31
N ALA A 23 14.65 -7.11 -11.21
CA ALA A 23 14.70 -8.27 -10.33
C ALA A 23 14.20 -7.89 -8.93
N LYS A 24 13.15 -8.57 -8.47
CA LYS A 24 12.64 -8.50 -7.09
C LYS A 24 13.79 -8.86 -6.15
N LYS A 25 14.47 -7.86 -5.60
CA LYS A 25 15.50 -8.09 -4.59
C LYS A 25 14.83 -8.76 -3.38
N PRO A 26 15.35 -9.90 -2.90
CA PRO A 26 14.82 -10.52 -1.71
C PRO A 26 14.93 -9.54 -0.53
N LEU A 27 13.83 -9.37 0.22
CA LEU A 27 13.80 -8.54 1.42
C LEU A 27 14.90 -9.01 2.37
N ALA A 28 15.86 -8.12 2.64
CA ALA A 28 16.98 -8.37 3.51
C ALA A 28 16.47 -8.73 4.92
N LYS A 29 16.75 -9.96 5.33
CA LYS A 29 16.58 -10.42 6.71
C LYS A 29 17.58 -9.67 7.60
N ASN A 30 17.04 -8.94 8.58
CA ASN A 30 17.73 -8.42 9.76
C ASN A 30 18.83 -7.35 9.53
N THR A 31 18.51 -6.30 8.79
CA THR A 31 19.33 -5.07 8.80
C THR A 31 19.05 -4.32 10.10
N LYS A 32 20.07 -4.17 10.97
CA LYS A 32 19.97 -3.29 12.14
C LYS A 32 19.70 -1.87 11.66
N ILE A 33 18.52 -1.35 11.93
CA ILE A 33 18.17 0.03 11.60
C ILE A 33 18.94 0.98 12.51
N ILE A 34 19.49 2.03 11.91
CA ILE A 34 20.01 3.16 12.68
C ILE A 34 18.80 4.01 13.05
N LYS A 35 18.50 4.09 14.35
CA LYS A 35 17.38 4.89 14.86
C LYS A 35 17.77 6.37 14.97
N ARG A 36 16.80 7.24 14.81
CA ARG A 36 16.93 8.68 15.11
C ARG A 36 17.04 8.89 16.62
N THR A 37 17.77 9.93 17.01
CA THR A 37 17.72 10.49 18.37
C THR A 37 16.43 11.30 18.58
N GLU A 38 16.04 11.55 19.84
CA GLU A 38 14.84 12.38 20.13
C GLU A 38 14.97 13.81 19.59
N ALA A 39 16.19 14.39 19.57
CA ALA A 39 16.43 15.71 18.99
C ALA A 39 16.18 15.72 17.46
N GLU A 40 16.63 14.69 16.75
CA GLU A 40 16.40 14.54 15.31
C GLU A 40 14.92 14.30 15.00
N ILE A 41 14.23 13.49 15.82
CA ILE A 41 12.79 13.28 15.67
C ILE A 41 12.04 14.61 15.84
N ASN A 42 12.34 15.38 16.88
CA ASN A 42 11.70 16.68 17.09
C ASN A 42 11.98 17.66 15.94
N ALA A 43 13.20 17.62 15.37
CA ALA A 43 13.54 18.45 14.21
C ALA A 43 12.75 18.04 12.95
N ASP A 44 12.59 16.74 12.69
CA ASP A 44 11.78 16.25 11.56
C ASP A 44 10.29 16.54 11.75
N LEU A 45 9.77 16.40 12.98
CA LEU A 45 8.39 16.77 13.32
C LEU A 45 8.10 18.26 13.11
N ALA A 46 9.06 19.13 13.42
CA ALA A 46 8.95 20.56 13.17
C ALA A 46 8.95 20.89 11.68
N LYS A 47 9.65 20.11 10.84
CA LYS A 47 9.55 20.27 9.38
C LYS A 47 8.18 19.84 8.86
N TRP A 48 7.63 18.77 9.42
CA TRP A 48 6.35 18.22 8.98
C TRP A 48 5.14 19.04 9.44
N SER A 49 5.28 19.89 10.47
CA SER A 49 4.15 20.63 11.05
C SER A 49 3.41 21.51 10.05
N ASP A 50 4.14 22.06 9.09
CA ASP A 50 3.62 23.00 8.10
C ASP A 50 2.86 22.29 6.97
N PHE A 51 3.04 20.97 6.84
CA PHE A 51 2.39 20.12 5.84
C PHE A 51 1.19 19.37 6.39
N ILE A 52 0.89 19.48 7.68
CA ILE A 52 -0.27 18.83 8.29
C ILE A 52 -1.54 19.49 7.76
N HIS A 53 -2.37 18.71 7.07
CA HIS A 53 -3.62 19.16 6.50
C HIS A 53 -4.65 19.49 7.62
N PRO A 54 -5.48 20.54 7.47
CA PRO A 54 -6.52 20.87 8.45
C PRO A 54 -7.48 19.71 8.76
N ARG A 55 -7.76 18.84 7.79
CA ARG A 55 -8.59 17.63 7.99
C ARG A 55 -8.08 16.72 9.12
N ALA A 56 -6.77 16.77 9.41
CA ALA A 56 -6.20 15.99 10.49
C ALA A 56 -6.87 16.28 11.84
N ALA A 57 -7.36 17.52 12.04
CA ALA A 57 -8.06 17.92 13.26
C ALA A 57 -9.37 17.15 13.49
N ASP A 58 -10.03 16.68 12.43
CA ASP A 58 -11.29 15.92 12.53
C ASP A 58 -11.08 14.54 13.17
N PHE A 59 -9.89 13.96 12.96
CA PHE A 59 -9.53 12.65 13.50
C PHE A 59 -8.64 12.73 14.74
N PHE A 60 -7.86 13.79 14.84
CA PHE A 60 -6.97 14.08 15.96
C PHE A 60 -7.40 15.41 16.59
N PRO A 61 -8.32 15.38 17.57
CA PRO A 61 -8.83 16.59 18.21
C PRO A 61 -7.75 17.45 18.87
N ASP A 62 -6.60 16.86 19.15
CA ASP A 62 -5.46 17.48 19.78
C ASP A 62 -4.22 17.30 18.90
N ARG A 63 -3.45 18.39 18.69
CA ARG A 63 -2.19 18.37 17.95
C ARG A 63 -1.19 17.41 18.58
N ASP A 64 -1.22 17.24 19.89
CA ASP A 64 -0.32 16.31 20.60
C ASP A 64 -0.55 14.85 20.16
N ARG A 65 -1.78 14.50 19.77
CA ARG A 65 -2.09 13.15 19.27
C ARG A 65 -1.51 12.92 17.89
N VAL A 66 -1.61 13.89 16.97
CA VAL A 66 -0.95 13.82 15.65
C VAL A 66 0.56 13.66 15.85
N GLN A 67 1.16 14.51 16.69
CA GLN A 67 2.58 14.49 16.99
C GLN A 67 3.04 13.15 17.59
N LYS A 68 2.25 12.53 18.48
CA LYS A 68 2.52 11.20 19.03
C LYS A 68 2.60 10.13 17.93
N VAL A 69 1.69 10.18 16.96
CA VAL A 69 1.66 9.23 15.83
C VAL A 69 2.84 9.45 14.89
N LEU A 70 3.13 10.70 14.53
CA LEU A 70 4.26 11.02 13.67
C LEU A 70 5.60 10.65 14.33
N ARG A 71 5.72 10.85 15.65
CA ARG A 71 6.86 10.39 16.45
C ARG A 71 7.02 8.89 16.39
N GLU A 72 5.92 8.15 16.56
CA GLU A 72 5.92 6.69 16.45
C GLU A 72 6.36 6.24 15.05
N ILE A 73 5.96 6.97 14.00
CA ILE A 73 6.39 6.66 12.64
C ILE A 73 7.91 6.86 12.49
N LEU A 74 8.43 8.01 12.91
CA LEU A 74 9.87 8.35 12.80
C LEU A 74 10.78 7.42 13.60
N ARG A 75 10.29 6.84 14.71
CA ARG A 75 11.02 5.85 15.54
C ARG A 75 11.18 4.49 14.86
N ASN A 76 10.25 4.16 13.97
CA ASN A 76 10.14 2.86 13.33
C ASN A 76 10.53 2.89 11.84
N VAL A 77 11.16 3.99 11.41
CA VAL A 77 11.76 4.17 10.09
C VAL A 77 13.25 4.44 10.26
N ALA A 78 14.08 3.96 9.34
CA ALA A 78 15.52 4.17 9.39
C ALA A 78 15.89 5.66 9.35
N LYS A 79 16.96 6.03 10.04
CA LYS A 79 17.52 7.39 10.02
C LYS A 79 17.86 7.80 8.58
N GLY A 80 17.43 8.99 8.18
CA GLY A 80 17.67 9.54 6.85
C GLY A 80 16.61 9.16 5.80
N ASP A 81 15.63 8.32 6.17
CA ASP A 81 14.47 8.06 5.34
C ASP A 81 13.28 8.92 5.77
N ASP A 82 12.70 9.64 4.82
CA ASP A 82 11.53 10.50 5.05
C ASP A 82 10.36 9.98 4.21
N PRO A 83 9.26 9.49 4.82
CA PRO A 83 8.10 8.97 4.10
C PRO A 83 7.22 10.05 3.45
N ILE A 84 7.40 11.32 3.79
CA ILE A 84 6.53 12.42 3.36
C ILE A 84 7.27 13.33 2.38
N LEU A 85 8.45 13.83 2.76
CA LEU A 85 9.25 14.78 1.98
C LEU A 85 10.46 14.12 1.30
N GLY A 86 10.61 12.79 1.42
CA GLY A 86 11.70 12.04 0.82
C GLY A 86 11.53 11.82 -0.68
N SER A 87 12.57 11.27 -1.31
CA SER A 87 12.53 10.90 -2.73
C SER A 87 11.54 9.77 -3.02
N ASP A 88 10.85 9.89 -4.14
CA ASP A 88 10.01 8.87 -4.77
C ASP A 88 10.78 7.67 -5.34
N ALA A 89 12.10 7.77 -5.51
CA ALA A 89 12.92 6.70 -6.07
C ALA A 89 13.26 5.60 -5.06
N LYS A 90 13.11 5.86 -3.75
CA LYS A 90 13.49 4.91 -2.69
C LYS A 90 12.30 4.50 -1.82
N CYS A 91 12.24 3.23 -1.45
CA CYS A 91 11.30 2.76 -0.44
C CYS A 91 11.69 3.26 0.94
N VAL A 92 10.70 3.57 1.76
CA VAL A 92 10.86 3.87 3.18
C VAL A 92 10.26 2.71 3.96
N ILE A 93 11.11 1.89 4.59
CA ILE A 93 10.69 0.61 5.17
C ILE A 93 10.24 0.77 6.62
N TRP A 94 9.10 0.18 6.94
CA TRP A 94 8.55 0.09 8.28
C TRP A 94 9.22 -1.02 9.10
N HIS A 95 9.56 -0.70 10.34
CA HIS A 95 10.18 -1.62 11.29
C HIS A 95 9.44 -1.72 12.63
N GLY A 96 8.23 -1.17 12.72
CA GLY A 96 7.37 -1.23 13.89
C GLY A 96 6.38 -2.40 13.82
N ASP A 97 5.24 -2.25 14.51
CA ASP A 97 4.18 -3.27 14.52
C ASP A 97 3.64 -3.52 13.10
N ALA A 98 3.45 -4.80 12.76
CA ALA A 98 2.83 -5.21 11.51
C ALA A 98 1.68 -6.19 11.77
N THR A 99 0.74 -6.30 10.84
CA THR A 99 -0.27 -7.36 10.91
C THR A 99 0.41 -8.72 10.85
N LYS A 100 -0.11 -9.69 11.62
CA LYS A 100 0.37 -11.07 11.54
C LYS A 100 0.14 -11.61 10.13
N GLU A 101 1.12 -12.35 9.61
CA GLU A 101 0.91 -13.15 8.42
C GLU A 101 -0.26 -14.11 8.67
N SER A 102 -1.32 -13.96 7.88
CA SER A 102 -2.44 -14.90 7.95
C SER A 102 -2.00 -16.22 7.31
N LYS A 103 -2.58 -17.33 7.78
CA LYS A 103 -2.33 -18.69 7.25
C LYS A 103 -2.58 -18.81 5.73
N ASN A 104 -3.25 -17.82 5.13
CA ASN A 104 -3.56 -17.75 3.71
C ASN A 104 -2.47 -17.01 2.87
N GLY A 105 -1.28 -16.77 3.43
CA GLY A 105 -0.18 -16.10 2.71
C GLY A 105 -0.37 -14.60 2.54
N ALA A 106 -1.15 -13.95 3.42
CA ALA A 106 -1.32 -12.50 3.40
C ALA A 106 -0.03 -11.80 3.84
N GLU A 107 0.48 -10.90 3.01
CA GLU A 107 1.68 -10.12 3.30
C GLU A 107 1.50 -9.23 4.54
N PRO A 108 2.54 -9.06 5.38
CA PRO A 108 2.47 -8.19 6.55
C PRO A 108 2.24 -6.73 6.15
N GLN A 109 1.38 -6.04 6.90
CA GLN A 109 1.00 -4.65 6.65
C GLN A 109 1.49 -3.77 7.80
N ALA A 110 2.08 -2.60 7.50
CA ALA A 110 2.53 -1.65 8.51
C ALA A 110 1.35 -1.06 9.30
N VAL A 111 1.39 -1.14 10.64
CA VAL A 111 0.32 -0.61 11.50
C VAL A 111 0.84 0.28 12.61
N VAL A 112 -0.02 1.19 13.06
CA VAL A 112 0.18 2.07 14.22
C VAL A 112 -1.06 2.02 15.11
N ARG A 113 -0.87 2.32 16.39
CA ARG A 113 -1.95 2.42 17.38
C ARG A 113 -2.37 3.87 17.52
N ILE A 114 -3.65 4.14 17.34
CA ILE A 114 -4.23 5.48 17.40
C ILE A 114 -5.54 5.48 18.17
N LEU A 115 -5.71 6.49 19.02
CA LEU A 115 -6.97 6.73 19.72
C LEU A 115 -7.92 7.49 18.79
N LYS A 116 -8.89 6.77 18.21
CA LYS A 116 -9.85 7.37 17.28
C LYS A 116 -10.83 8.30 18.00
N PRO A 117 -11.45 9.26 17.30
CA PRO A 117 -12.52 10.07 17.87
C PRO A 117 -13.64 9.20 18.46
N GLY A 118 -14.05 9.49 19.70
CA GLY A 118 -15.09 8.75 20.41
C GLY A 118 -14.65 7.42 21.04
N GLU A 119 -13.43 6.94 20.77
CA GLU A 119 -12.89 5.74 21.42
C GLU A 119 -12.13 6.10 22.70
N ARG A 120 -12.16 5.18 23.67
CA ARG A 120 -11.40 5.29 24.94
C ARG A 120 -10.07 4.54 24.92
N LEU A 121 -9.89 3.65 23.95
CA LEU A 121 -8.72 2.79 23.81
C LEU A 121 -8.10 2.99 22.43
N GLU A 122 -6.78 2.80 22.33
CA GLU A 122 -6.08 2.88 21.05
C GLU A 122 -6.49 1.70 20.14
N SER A 123 -6.84 2.02 18.90
CA SER A 123 -7.15 1.08 17.83
C SER A 123 -5.99 0.95 16.85
N VAL A 124 -5.80 -0.25 16.31
CA VAL A 124 -4.82 -0.51 15.25
C VAL A 124 -5.32 0.07 13.92
N THR A 125 -4.46 0.81 13.23
CA THR A 125 -4.74 1.39 11.91
C THR A 125 -3.51 1.28 11.01
N PHE A 126 -3.69 1.21 9.70
CA PHE A 126 -2.61 1.08 8.72
C PHE A 126 -1.85 2.40 8.51
N VAL A 127 -0.51 2.34 8.54
CA VAL A 127 0.34 3.54 8.40
C VAL A 127 0.11 4.21 7.05
N ASN A 128 -0.03 3.42 5.98
CA ASN A 128 -0.29 3.92 4.63
C ASN A 128 -1.68 4.57 4.46
N ARG A 129 -2.61 4.39 5.40
CA ARG A 129 -3.87 5.16 5.43
C ARG A 129 -3.78 6.42 6.27
N VAL A 130 -3.00 6.37 7.35
CA VAL A 130 -2.83 7.50 8.27
C VAL A 130 -2.02 8.62 7.63
N LEU A 131 -0.94 8.30 6.91
CA LEU A 131 -0.07 9.31 6.32
C LEU A 131 -0.80 10.18 5.27
N PRO A 132 -1.52 9.64 4.27
CA PRO A 132 -2.31 10.46 3.35
C PRO A 132 -3.43 11.23 4.04
N PHE A 133 -4.05 10.67 5.07
CA PHE A 133 -5.06 11.39 5.83
C PHE A 133 -4.48 12.67 6.47
N ILE A 134 -3.22 12.63 6.93
CA ILE A 134 -2.56 13.77 7.57
C ILE A 134 -1.97 14.75 6.54
N PHE A 135 -1.39 14.26 5.44
CA PHE A 135 -0.51 15.08 4.58
C PHE A 135 -0.96 15.20 3.11
N ALA A 136 -1.86 14.35 2.62
CA ALA A 136 -2.27 14.43 1.23
C ALA A 136 -3.09 15.71 0.98
N ASP A 137 -2.87 16.31 -0.19
CA ASP A 137 -3.74 17.35 -0.70
C ASP A 137 -5.17 16.82 -0.91
N ASP A 138 -6.12 17.74 -1.11
CA ASP A 138 -7.53 17.38 -1.23
C ASP A 138 -7.80 16.45 -2.42
N GLU A 139 -7.20 16.72 -3.58
CA GLU A 139 -7.40 15.91 -4.80
C GLU A 139 -6.92 14.46 -4.60
N SER A 140 -5.68 14.26 -4.14
CA SER A 140 -5.13 12.93 -3.88
C SER A 140 -5.90 12.22 -2.77
N PHE A 141 -6.31 12.95 -1.72
CA PHE A 141 -7.07 12.36 -0.63
C PHE A 141 -8.46 11.89 -1.08
N GLU A 142 -9.15 12.66 -1.90
CA GLU A 142 -10.45 12.28 -2.47
C GLU A 142 -10.37 11.03 -3.32
N GLU A 143 -9.33 10.89 -4.15
CA GLU A 143 -9.10 9.67 -4.93
C GLU A 143 -8.86 8.46 -4.04
N LEU A 144 -8.03 8.61 -3.00
CA LEU A 144 -7.76 7.55 -2.02
C LEU A 144 -9.02 7.15 -1.23
N MET A 145 -9.99 8.06 -1.09
CA MET A 145 -11.27 7.75 -0.46
C MET A 145 -12.23 6.95 -1.32
N GLN A 146 -11.98 6.85 -2.63
CA GLN A 146 -12.69 5.95 -3.54
C GLN A 146 -12.19 4.50 -3.45
N LEU A 147 -11.08 4.24 -2.75
CA LEU A 147 -10.53 2.90 -2.56
C LEU A 147 -11.21 2.20 -1.37
N PRO A 148 -11.25 0.84 -1.35
CA PRO A 148 -11.77 0.08 -0.23
C PRO A 148 -11.12 0.49 1.10
N LYS A 149 -11.82 0.26 2.23
CA LYS A 149 -11.32 0.53 3.60
C LYS A 149 -10.27 -0.49 4.08
N GLU A 150 -9.44 -0.96 3.16
CA GLU A 150 -8.31 -1.88 3.34
C GLU A 150 -6.99 -1.10 3.29
N PRO A 151 -5.84 -1.66 3.69
CA PRO A 151 -4.55 -1.00 3.50
C PRO A 151 -4.35 -0.67 2.01
N PHE A 152 -3.83 0.52 1.73
CA PHE A 152 -3.56 0.88 0.33
C PHE A 152 -2.45 0.00 -0.24
N ALA A 153 -2.56 -0.35 -1.52
CA ALA A 153 -1.50 -1.08 -2.17
C ALA A 153 -0.31 -0.15 -2.43
N MET A 154 0.92 -0.64 -2.21
CA MET A 154 2.12 0.10 -2.61
C MET A 154 2.53 -0.24 -4.05
N CYS A 155 2.87 0.76 -4.87
CA CYS A 155 3.31 0.58 -6.27
C CYS A 155 4.69 -0.09 -6.37
N CYS A 156 5.52 0.01 -5.32
CA CYS A 156 6.80 -0.69 -5.20
C CYS A 156 6.67 -2.18 -4.85
N GLY A 157 5.44 -2.67 -4.62
CA GLY A 157 5.18 -4.08 -4.33
C GLY A 157 5.53 -4.54 -2.91
N ASN A 158 5.89 -3.62 -2.00
CA ASN A 158 6.20 -3.94 -0.60
C ASN A 158 5.22 -3.23 0.33
N GLN A 159 4.34 -3.98 1.01
CA GLN A 159 3.31 -3.43 1.92
C GLN A 159 3.84 -2.92 3.26
N LEU A 160 5.14 -3.13 3.54
CA LEU A 160 5.84 -2.46 4.63
C LEU A 160 6.50 -1.15 4.19
N CYS A 161 6.42 -0.77 2.91
CA CYS A 161 6.80 0.57 2.50
C CYS A 161 5.76 1.58 3.02
N VAL A 162 6.24 2.68 3.60
CA VAL A 162 5.41 3.78 4.11
C VAL A 162 5.67 5.10 3.40
N ASN A 163 6.42 5.09 2.29
CA ASN A 163 6.61 6.27 1.45
C ASN A 163 5.28 6.67 0.79
N MET A 164 4.81 7.88 1.00
CA MET A 164 3.53 8.37 0.45
C MET A 164 3.52 8.35 -1.08
N SER A 165 4.63 8.68 -1.71
CA SER A 165 4.78 8.66 -3.18
C SER A 165 4.70 7.25 -3.77
N HIS A 166 4.76 6.21 -2.92
CA HIS A 166 4.63 4.81 -3.33
C HIS A 166 3.20 4.28 -3.17
N ILE A 167 2.24 5.08 -2.71
CA ILE A 167 0.86 4.64 -2.56
C ILE A 167 0.21 4.53 -3.94
N SER A 168 -0.41 3.39 -4.22
CA SER A 168 -1.10 3.13 -5.48
C SER A 168 -2.55 3.61 -5.40
N PHE A 169 -2.93 4.40 -6.41
CA PHE A 169 -4.30 4.85 -6.65
C PHE A 169 -5.12 3.84 -7.46
N GLN A 170 -4.53 2.70 -7.82
CA GLN A 170 -5.23 1.68 -8.58
C GLN A 170 -6.27 0.98 -7.71
N LYS A 171 -7.54 1.04 -8.12
CA LYS A 171 -8.60 0.16 -7.61
C LYS A 171 -8.17 -1.28 -7.89
N ARG A 172 -7.77 -2.03 -6.85
CA ARG A 172 -7.62 -3.48 -6.98
C ARG A 172 -8.97 -3.99 -7.49
N ARG A 173 -8.99 -4.57 -8.70
CA ARG A 173 -10.17 -5.32 -9.15
C ARG A 173 -10.34 -6.41 -8.11
N SER A 174 -11.36 -6.31 -7.26
CA SER A 174 -11.68 -7.33 -6.28
C SER A 174 -11.71 -8.64 -7.05
N ALA A 175 -10.78 -9.56 -6.75
CA ALA A 175 -10.84 -10.90 -7.32
C ALA A 175 -12.18 -11.45 -6.85
N LYS A 176 -13.16 -11.45 -7.75
CA LYS A 176 -14.47 -12.03 -7.52
C LYS A 176 -14.19 -13.46 -7.05
N ALA A 177 -14.54 -13.77 -5.80
CA ALA A 177 -14.54 -15.15 -5.35
C ALA A 177 -15.25 -15.98 -6.43
N PRO A 178 -14.71 -17.14 -6.85
CA PRO A 178 -15.40 -17.95 -7.83
C PRO A 178 -16.81 -18.18 -7.30
N ALA A 179 -17.79 -17.70 -8.06
CA ALA A 179 -19.18 -17.97 -7.79
C ALA A 179 -19.29 -19.48 -7.68
N ALA A 180 -19.83 -19.97 -6.56
CA ALA A 180 -20.24 -21.35 -6.44
C ALA A 180 -21.05 -21.68 -7.71
N GLU A 181 -20.55 -22.61 -8.51
CA GLU A 181 -21.28 -23.10 -9.67
C GLU A 181 -22.58 -23.71 -9.16
N ASP A 182 -23.64 -22.95 -9.42
CA ASP A 182 -25.02 -23.39 -9.45
C ASP A 182 -25.11 -24.57 -10.41
N ALA A 183 -25.06 -25.79 -9.87
CA ALA A 183 -25.40 -27.00 -10.59
C ALA A 183 -26.93 -27.04 -10.75
N GLY A 184 -27.42 -26.20 -11.65
CA GLY A 184 -28.82 -26.07 -12.02
C GLY A 184 -29.07 -26.42 -13.49
N ALA A 185 -29.86 -27.48 -13.67
CA ALA A 185 -30.76 -27.74 -14.80
C ALA A 185 -30.26 -28.50 -16.06
N GLY A 186 -30.79 -29.72 -16.21
CA GLY A 186 -31.93 -29.93 -17.10
C GLY A 186 -31.65 -30.59 -18.46
N GLY A 187 -32.48 -31.58 -18.82
CA GLY A 187 -32.50 -32.10 -20.19
C GLY A 187 -33.38 -33.34 -20.38
N ALA A 188 -34.69 -33.13 -20.50
CA ALA A 188 -35.65 -34.12 -20.98
C ALA A 188 -35.46 -34.45 -22.47
N LYS A 189 -35.68 -35.71 -22.87
CA LYS A 189 -36.38 -36.10 -24.13
C LYS A 189 -36.63 -37.62 -24.21
N GLN A 190 -37.91 -37.97 -24.38
CA GLN A 190 -38.43 -39.16 -25.10
C GLN A 190 -37.83 -39.25 -26.53
N PRO A 191 -37.94 -40.35 -27.33
CA PRO A 191 -39.06 -41.32 -27.38
C PRO A 191 -38.70 -42.81 -27.65
N GLU A 192 -39.63 -43.72 -27.36
CA GLU A 192 -40.33 -44.65 -28.28
C GLU A 192 -41.22 -45.62 -27.48
#